data_AF-A0A0N4WL12-F1
#
_entry.id   AF-A0A0N4WL12-F1
#
_cell.length_a   1.000
_cell.length_b   1.000
_cell.length_c   1.000
_cell.angle_alpha   90.00
_cell.angle_beta   90.00
_cell.angle_gamma   90.00
#
_symmetry.space_group_name_H-M   'P 1'
#
loop_
_entity.id
_entity.type
_entity.pdbx_description
1 polymer ?
#
loop_
_entity_poly.entity_id
_entity_poly.type
_entity_poly.pdbx_seq_one_letter_code
_entity_poly.pdbx_strand_id
1 'polypeptide(L)'
;MSFTSSTVFFIPLLVIWISISVDAREDQIGDLHRYHRHRIRSTFQHRRQPVCVHGKPVDGECECEQDYTGRHCEKQKHCASFRRFRNGSCPTCSPGYYGEFCEEIHCVHGEPSDLETKCECEEPYSGTFCDELSTKQVYSYYNRRVKRVGEMLGDQNIAVNKTVLQHLLMELIG
;
A
#
# COMPACT_ATOMS: atom_id res chain seq x y z
N MET A 1 -63.57 -14.80 -7.81
CA MET A 1 -62.70 -13.70 -8.26
C MET A 1 -61.42 -14.33 -8.77
N SER A 2 -60.80 -14.05 -9.91
CA SER A 2 -61.14 -13.34 -11.14
C SER A 2 -59.88 -13.49 -12.00
N PHE A 3 -60.02 -14.06 -13.20
CA PHE A 3 -59.20 -13.91 -14.40
C PHE A 3 -57.66 -14.13 -14.34
N THR A 4 -57.21 -15.31 -14.78
CA THR A 4 -55.94 -15.46 -15.51
C THR A 4 -56.23 -15.48 -17.01
N SER A 5 -55.74 -14.49 -17.73
CA SER A 5 -55.90 -14.23 -19.16
C SER A 5 -54.49 -13.97 -19.71
N SER A 6 -54.03 -14.41 -20.88
CA SER A 6 -54.49 -15.31 -21.94
C SER A 6 -53.25 -15.56 -22.85
N THR A 7 -53.12 -16.76 -23.46
CA THR A 7 -52.94 -17.00 -24.93
C THR A 7 -51.69 -16.42 -25.66
N VAL A 8 -50.91 -17.04 -26.57
CA VAL A 8 -50.80 -18.34 -27.30
C VAL A 8 -49.47 -18.36 -28.13
N PHE A 9 -49.15 -19.52 -28.74
CA PHE A 9 -48.41 -19.81 -30.02
C PHE A 9 -46.88 -20.01 -29.88
N PHE A 10 -46.31 -21.23 -30.01
CA PHE A 10 -46.05 -22.04 -31.25
C PHE A 10 -45.39 -21.17 -32.35
N ILE A 11 -44.23 -21.42 -32.99
CA ILE A 11 -43.57 -22.64 -33.53
C ILE A 11 -42.04 -22.38 -33.81
N PRO A 12 -41.21 -23.26 -34.46
CA PRO A 12 -39.89 -23.65 -33.96
C PRO A 12 -38.70 -23.45 -34.95
N LEU A 13 -37.50 -23.90 -34.52
CA LEU A 13 -36.38 -24.51 -35.27
C LEU A 13 -35.76 -23.88 -36.54
N LEU A 14 -34.42 -23.96 -36.56
CA LEU A 14 -33.49 -24.30 -37.65
C LEU A 14 -32.66 -23.19 -38.34
N VAL A 15 -31.33 -23.41 -38.24
CA VAL A 15 -30.19 -22.99 -39.10
C VAL A 15 -29.93 -21.47 -39.20
N ILE A 16 -28.70 -20.97 -39.21
CA ILE A 16 -27.65 -21.21 -40.21
C ILE A 16 -26.26 -20.84 -39.61
N TRP A 17 -25.30 -21.74 -39.78
CA TRP A 17 -23.85 -21.48 -39.74
C TRP A 17 -23.44 -20.61 -40.93
N ILE A 18 -22.75 -19.48 -40.73
CA ILE A 18 -21.90 -18.90 -41.78
C ILE A 18 -20.59 -18.42 -41.17
N SER A 19 -19.53 -19.12 -41.56
CA SER A 19 -18.13 -18.71 -41.50
C SER A 19 -17.90 -17.55 -42.46
N ILE A 20 -17.32 -16.44 -42.00
CA ILE A 20 -16.73 -15.43 -42.90
C ILE A 20 -15.29 -15.18 -42.46
N SER A 21 -14.38 -15.81 -43.18
CA SER A 21 -12.98 -15.46 -43.32
C SER A 21 -12.85 -14.13 -44.06
N VAL A 22 -12.27 -13.12 -43.42
CA VAL A 22 -11.82 -11.89 -44.09
C VAL A 22 -10.30 -11.94 -44.19
N ASP A 23 -9.83 -12.25 -45.39
CA ASP A 23 -8.48 -11.98 -45.86
C ASP A 23 -8.37 -10.50 -46.22
N ALA A 24 -7.37 -9.81 -45.67
CA ALA A 24 -6.92 -8.52 -46.17
C ALA A 24 -5.38 -8.50 -46.23
N ARG A 25 -4.87 -8.61 -47.46
CA ARG A 25 -3.48 -8.39 -47.91
C ARG A 25 -3.09 -6.91 -47.67
N GLU A 26 -1.97 -6.65 -47.00
CA GLU A 26 -0.62 -6.42 -47.56
C GLU A 26 -0.45 -5.02 -48.17
N ASP A 27 0.25 -4.15 -47.45
CA ASP A 27 0.97 -3.02 -48.02
C ASP A 27 2.34 -2.89 -47.31
N GLN A 28 3.40 -3.06 -48.10
CA GLN A 28 4.81 -2.89 -47.73
C GLN A 28 5.29 -1.50 -48.18
N ILE A 29 5.75 -0.68 -47.24
CA ILE A 29 6.77 0.37 -47.42
C ILE A 29 7.48 0.44 -46.05
N GLY A 30 8.68 -0.11 -45.84
CA GLY A 30 9.94 0.30 -46.43
C GLY A 30 10.61 1.35 -45.54
N ASP A 31 11.40 0.92 -44.54
CA ASP A 31 12.81 1.35 -44.43
C ASP A 31 13.53 0.83 -43.17
N LEU A 32 14.58 0.06 -43.45
CA LEU A 32 15.92 0.09 -42.86
C LEU A 32 16.07 0.35 -41.34
N HIS A 33 16.35 -0.70 -40.57
CA HIS A 33 17.53 -0.80 -39.68
C HIS A 33 17.57 -2.23 -39.08
N ARG A 34 18.31 -3.14 -39.71
CA ARG A 34 19.68 -3.56 -39.34
C ARG A 34 19.72 -4.57 -38.17
N TYR A 35 19.97 -5.84 -38.56
CA TYR A 35 20.76 -6.86 -37.85
C TYR A 35 20.23 -7.35 -36.48
N HIS A 36 19.63 -8.53 -36.41
CA HIS A 36 20.32 -9.83 -36.32
C HIS A 36 19.41 -10.92 -35.73
N ARG A 37 19.34 -12.05 -36.46
CA ARG A 37 19.35 -13.44 -35.96
C ARG A 37 18.21 -13.84 -35.01
N HIS A 38 17.23 -14.55 -35.58
CA HIS A 38 16.45 -15.55 -34.88
C HIS A 38 17.39 -16.48 -34.10
N ARG A 39 17.49 -16.25 -32.80
CA ARG A 39 17.96 -17.26 -31.86
C ARG A 39 16.72 -17.86 -31.23
N ILE A 40 16.51 -19.14 -31.49
CA ILE A 40 15.60 -20.00 -30.74
C ILE A 40 15.84 -19.71 -29.26
N ARG A 41 14.94 -18.95 -28.63
CA ARG A 41 15.01 -18.64 -27.21
C ARG A 41 14.26 -19.77 -26.52
N SER A 42 15.04 -20.80 -26.20
CA SER A 42 14.72 -21.84 -25.23
C SER A 42 13.73 -21.33 -24.18
N THR A 43 12.59 -22.01 -24.10
CA THR A 43 11.63 -21.92 -23.01
C THR A 43 12.30 -22.42 -21.73
N PHE A 44 13.08 -21.56 -21.11
CA PHE A 44 13.49 -21.69 -19.72
C PHE A 44 13.20 -20.35 -19.06
N GLN A 45 11.96 -20.19 -18.61
CA GLN A 45 11.63 -19.20 -17.60
C GLN A 45 12.47 -19.57 -16.38
N HIS A 46 13.66 -18.99 -16.24
CA HIS A 46 14.23 -18.82 -14.92
C HIS A 46 13.20 -18.03 -14.12
N ARG A 47 12.39 -18.73 -13.31
CA ARG A 47 11.58 -18.10 -12.27
C ARG A 47 12.57 -17.27 -11.47
N ARG A 48 12.50 -15.95 -11.62
CA ARG A 48 13.28 -15.04 -10.79
C ARG A 48 12.84 -15.35 -9.36
N GLN A 49 13.79 -15.76 -8.52
CA GLN A 49 13.50 -16.03 -7.11
C GLN A 49 12.95 -14.75 -6.47
N PRO A 50 12.00 -14.86 -5.52
CA PRO A 50 11.48 -13.69 -4.83
C PRO A 50 12.59 -13.00 -4.04
N VAL A 51 12.48 -11.68 -3.89
CA VAL A 51 13.31 -10.92 -2.96
C VAL A 51 12.74 -11.11 -1.56
N CYS A 52 13.58 -11.54 -0.62
CA CYS A 52 13.22 -11.70 0.79
C CYS A 52 14.08 -10.72 1.60
N VAL A 53 13.45 -9.88 2.42
CA VAL A 53 14.14 -8.87 3.24
C VAL A 53 14.84 -9.54 4.42
N HIS A 54 14.10 -10.36 5.17
CA HIS A 54 14.59 -11.10 6.34
C HIS A 54 14.27 -12.60 6.22
N GLY A 55 14.94 -13.25 5.28
CA GLY A 55 14.72 -14.66 4.99
C GLY A 55 15.45 -15.13 3.75
N LYS A 56 15.07 -16.30 3.26
CA LYS A 56 15.67 -16.93 2.07
C LYS A 56 14.58 -17.40 1.11
N PRO A 57 14.81 -17.34 -0.21
CA PRO A 57 13.88 -17.89 -1.18
C PRO A 57 13.93 -19.43 -1.16
N VAL A 58 12.78 -20.08 -0.95
CA VAL A 58 12.60 -21.53 -1.00
C VAL A 58 11.38 -21.85 -1.85
N ASP A 59 11.58 -22.68 -2.88
CA ASP A 59 10.53 -23.10 -3.82
C ASP A 59 9.71 -21.97 -4.50
N GLY A 60 10.28 -20.76 -4.57
CA GLY A 60 9.65 -19.60 -5.18
C GLY A 60 8.87 -18.71 -4.21
N GLU A 61 8.90 -19.02 -2.92
CA GLU A 61 8.36 -18.19 -1.83
C GLU A 61 9.48 -17.81 -0.85
N CYS A 62 9.20 -16.89 0.08
CA CYS A 62 10.15 -16.52 1.12
C CYS A 62 9.91 -17.35 2.39
N GLU A 63 10.95 -18.06 2.83
CA GLU A 63 11.00 -18.65 4.17
C GLU A 63 11.59 -17.60 5.12
N CYS A 64 10.74 -17.01 5.95
CA CYS A 64 11.11 -15.92 6.85
C CYS A 64 11.89 -16.39 8.08
N GLU A 65 12.76 -15.52 8.56
CA GLU A 65 13.38 -15.66 9.87
C GLU A 65 12.33 -15.66 11.00
N GLN A 66 12.70 -16.18 12.18
CA GLN A 66 11.75 -16.46 13.26
C GLN A 66 10.91 -15.24 13.67
N ASP A 67 11.51 -14.04 13.67
CA ASP A 67 10.88 -12.80 14.12
C ASP A 67 10.34 -11.93 12.97
N TYR A 68 10.22 -12.49 11.75
CA TYR A 68 9.67 -11.78 10.59
C TYR A 68 8.55 -12.56 9.91
N THR A 69 7.67 -11.83 9.24
CA THR A 69 6.53 -12.34 8.47
C THR A 69 6.23 -11.43 7.27
N GLY A 70 5.21 -11.76 6.48
CA GLY A 70 4.88 -11.08 5.24
C GLY A 70 5.39 -11.83 4.02
N ARG A 71 4.95 -11.40 2.83
CA ARG A 71 5.26 -12.11 1.58
C ARG A 71 6.75 -12.08 1.26
N HIS A 72 7.43 -11.03 1.67
CA HIS A 72 8.85 -10.78 1.47
C HIS A 72 9.60 -10.72 2.80
N CYS A 73 9.00 -11.19 3.91
CA CYS A 73 9.58 -11.13 5.26
C CYS A 73 9.92 -9.70 5.70
N GLU A 74 9.10 -8.74 5.30
CA GLU A 74 9.27 -7.31 5.52
C GLU A 74 8.70 -6.83 6.86
N LYS A 75 7.73 -7.57 7.43
CA LYS A 75 7.08 -7.19 8.69
C LYS A 75 7.73 -7.86 9.87
N GLN A 76 8.04 -7.09 10.91
CA GLN A 76 8.62 -7.61 12.15
C GLN A 76 7.50 -8.10 13.08
N LYS A 77 7.74 -9.20 13.79
CA LYS A 77 6.83 -9.75 14.80
C LYS A 77 7.10 -9.10 16.16
N HIS A 78 6.11 -8.43 16.73
CA HIS A 78 6.23 -7.78 18.05
C HIS A 78 5.56 -8.59 19.16
N CYS A 79 5.91 -9.87 19.28
CA CYS A 79 5.39 -10.71 20.37
C CYS A 79 5.90 -10.20 21.74
N ALA A 80 5.05 -10.21 22.77
CA ALA A 80 5.40 -9.78 24.12
C ALA A 80 6.39 -10.71 24.85
N SER A 81 6.58 -11.94 24.35
CA SER A 81 7.53 -12.90 24.89
C SER A 81 8.22 -13.66 23.77
N PHE A 82 9.27 -14.44 24.07
CA PHE A 82 9.95 -15.31 23.10
C PHE A 82 9.14 -16.57 22.73
N ARG A 83 8.01 -16.83 23.39
CA ARG A 83 7.17 -18.01 23.09
C ARG A 83 6.47 -17.82 21.74
N ARG A 84 6.37 -18.90 20.98
CA ARG A 84 5.64 -18.96 19.69
C ARG A 84 4.75 -20.20 19.66
N PHE A 85 3.62 -20.12 18.97
CA PHE A 85 2.85 -21.31 18.62
C PHE A 85 3.55 -22.11 17.52
N ARG A 86 3.05 -23.32 17.22
CA ARG A 86 3.66 -24.21 16.22
C ARG A 86 3.66 -23.63 14.80
N ASN A 87 2.69 -22.78 14.48
CA ASN A 87 2.63 -22.05 13.21
C ASN A 87 3.51 -20.78 13.22
N GLY A 88 4.26 -20.52 14.29
CA GLY A 88 5.11 -19.32 14.44
C GLY A 88 4.38 -18.07 14.91
N SER A 89 3.07 -18.13 15.19
CA SER A 89 2.27 -17.01 15.69
C SER A 89 2.58 -16.67 17.16
N CYS A 90 2.22 -15.45 17.56
CA CYS A 90 2.49 -14.94 18.90
C CYS A 90 1.36 -15.34 19.88
N PRO A 91 1.67 -15.81 21.10
CA PRO A 91 0.64 -15.97 22.14
C PRO A 91 0.05 -14.66 22.64
N THR A 92 0.84 -13.59 22.63
CA THR A 92 0.45 -12.26 23.11
C THR A 92 1.31 -11.21 22.42
N CYS A 93 0.70 -10.11 21.99
CA CYS A 93 1.40 -8.98 21.39
C CYS A 93 1.91 -8.00 22.41
N SER A 94 3.02 -7.33 22.07
CA SER A 94 3.48 -6.16 22.81
C SER A 94 2.44 -5.04 22.71
N PRO A 95 2.35 -4.15 23.71
CA PRO A 95 1.41 -3.03 23.67
C PRO A 95 1.56 -2.20 22.39
N GLY A 96 0.43 -1.87 21.76
CA GLY A 96 0.40 -1.11 20.49
C GLY A 96 0.54 -1.95 19.22
N TYR A 97 0.73 -3.26 19.34
CA TYR A 97 0.79 -4.18 18.19
C TYR A 97 -0.33 -5.22 18.23
N TYR A 98 -0.73 -5.68 17.05
CA TYR A 98 -1.81 -6.66 16.87
C TYR A 98 -1.59 -7.50 15.60
N GLY A 99 -2.51 -8.43 15.34
CA GLY A 99 -2.37 -9.46 14.30
C GLY A 99 -2.01 -10.83 14.86
N GLU A 100 -2.00 -11.85 14.00
CA GLU A 100 -1.67 -13.22 14.40
C GLU A 100 -0.19 -13.35 14.81
N PHE A 101 0.69 -12.60 14.13
CA PHE A 101 2.12 -12.57 14.37
C PHE A 101 2.57 -11.25 15.03
N CYS A 102 1.62 -10.43 15.52
CA CYS A 102 1.88 -9.10 16.07
C CYS A 102 2.66 -8.20 15.12
N GLU A 103 2.31 -8.28 13.84
CA GLU A 103 2.97 -7.65 12.69
C GLU A 103 2.30 -6.35 12.25
N GLU A 104 1.15 -6.03 12.85
CA GLU A 104 0.38 -4.81 12.61
C GLU A 104 0.57 -3.85 13.79
N ILE A 105 0.67 -2.56 13.48
CA ILE A 105 0.91 -1.50 14.46
C ILE A 105 -0.29 -0.58 14.54
N HIS A 106 -0.65 -0.15 15.75
CA HIS A 106 -1.71 0.83 15.96
C HIS A 106 -1.11 2.24 16.03
N CYS A 107 -1.47 3.08 15.06
CA CYS A 107 -1.03 4.47 14.97
C CYS A 107 -2.12 5.40 15.50
N VAL A 108 -1.80 6.30 16.44
CA VAL A 108 -2.77 7.22 17.05
C VAL A 108 -3.03 8.42 16.14
N HIS A 109 -1.97 9.04 15.60
CA HIS A 109 -2.06 10.17 14.66
C HIS A 109 -1.21 9.91 13.41
N GLY A 110 -1.67 9.00 12.56
CA GLY A 110 -0.99 8.61 11.34
C GLY A 110 -1.47 7.27 10.83
N GLU A 111 -0.80 6.77 9.80
CA GLU A 111 -1.17 5.53 9.13
C GLU A 111 -0.05 4.49 9.24
N PRO A 112 -0.36 3.19 9.30
CA PRO A 112 0.66 2.14 9.22
C PRO A 112 1.35 2.16 7.85
N SER A 113 2.67 1.94 7.84
CA SER A 113 3.43 1.81 6.59
C SER A 113 3.17 0.45 5.94
N ASP A 114 3.04 0.44 4.61
CA ASP A 114 2.88 -0.79 3.84
C ASP A 114 4.16 -1.64 3.79
N LEU A 115 5.32 -1.02 4.04
CA LEU A 115 6.64 -1.63 3.84
C LEU A 115 7.23 -2.25 5.10
N GLU A 116 6.88 -1.73 6.27
CA GLU A 116 7.48 -2.07 7.56
C GLU A 116 6.44 -1.94 8.67
N THR A 117 6.66 -2.59 9.81
CA THR A 117 5.79 -2.46 10.99
C THR A 117 6.08 -1.15 11.74
N LYS A 118 5.79 -0.02 11.10
CA LYS A 118 5.97 1.34 11.67
C LYS A 118 4.83 2.27 11.29
N CYS A 119 4.66 3.34 12.05
CA CYS A 119 3.71 4.39 11.73
C CYS A 119 4.35 5.51 10.91
N GLU A 120 3.61 6.00 9.92
CA GLU A 120 3.87 7.25 9.20
C GLU A 120 3.06 8.36 9.87
N CYS A 121 3.70 9.09 10.78
CA CYS A 121 3.01 10.07 11.61
C CYS A 121 2.60 11.33 10.84
N GLU A 122 1.41 11.83 11.15
CA GLU A 122 0.96 13.15 10.73
C GLU A 122 1.70 14.23 11.52
N GLU A 123 2.28 15.22 10.84
CA GLU A 123 2.87 16.36 11.54
C GLU A 123 1.78 17.12 12.33
N PRO A 124 2.04 17.53 13.58
CA PRO A 124 3.33 17.55 14.28
C PRO A 124 3.61 16.35 15.20
N TYR A 125 2.80 15.30 15.16
CA TYR A 125 2.93 14.13 16.02
C TYR A 125 4.15 13.28 15.67
N SER A 126 4.59 12.47 16.63
CA SER A 126 5.77 11.62 16.51
C SER A 126 5.73 10.46 17.50
N GLY A 127 6.84 9.72 17.62
CA GLY A 127 6.91 8.50 18.42
C GLY A 127 6.59 7.26 17.59
N THR A 128 6.80 6.09 18.18
CA THR A 128 6.56 4.80 17.50
C THR A 128 5.11 4.63 17.09
N PHE A 129 4.17 5.11 17.91
CA PHE A 129 2.72 5.00 17.70
C PHE A 129 2.07 6.34 17.33
N CYS A 130 2.85 7.38 17.02
CA CYS A 130 2.36 8.73 16.70
C CYS A 130 1.51 9.37 17.82
N ASP A 131 1.80 9.05 19.07
CA ASP A 131 1.14 9.56 20.27
C ASP A 131 1.94 10.64 21.00
N GLU A 132 3.19 10.87 20.59
CA GLU A 132 4.04 11.88 21.18
C GLU A 132 3.86 13.24 20.51
N LEU A 133 3.55 14.25 21.33
CA LEU A 133 3.44 15.63 20.90
C LEU A 133 4.34 16.52 21.78
N SER A 134 5.50 16.94 21.25
CA SER A 134 6.37 17.87 21.99
C SER A 134 6.11 19.32 21.60
N THR A 135 6.12 20.21 22.60
CA THR A 135 5.98 21.67 22.40
C THR A 135 6.93 22.19 21.32
N LYS A 136 8.17 21.70 21.30
CA LYS A 136 9.18 22.08 20.28
C LYS A 136 8.73 21.72 18.86
N GLN A 137 8.16 20.53 18.64
CA GLN A 137 7.65 20.11 17.33
C GLN A 137 6.47 20.96 16.91
N VAL A 138 5.53 21.22 17.83
CA VAL A 138 4.35 22.02 17.51
C VAL A 138 4.74 23.46 17.13
N TYR A 139 5.60 24.11 17.93
CA TYR A 139 6.15 25.43 17.59
C TYR A 139 6.87 25.42 16.25
N SER A 140 7.71 24.42 15.99
CA SER A 140 8.45 24.33 14.73
C SER A 140 7.50 24.16 13.53
N TYR A 141 6.50 23.29 13.64
CA TYR A 141 5.50 23.05 12.60
C TYR A 141 4.74 24.32 12.23
N TYR A 142 4.15 25.00 13.22
CA TYR A 142 3.39 26.22 12.93
C TYR A 142 4.26 27.36 12.43
N ASN A 143 5.48 27.55 12.98
CA ASN A 143 6.39 28.56 12.47
C ASN A 143 6.76 28.33 11.00
N ARG A 144 7.02 27.07 10.59
CA ARG A 144 7.25 26.73 9.17
C ARG A 144 6.02 27.04 8.31
N ARG A 145 4.81 26.73 8.81
CA ARG A 145 3.56 26.95 8.08
C ARG A 145 3.26 28.43 7.89
N VAL A 146 3.40 29.23 8.95
CA VAL A 146 3.28 30.69 8.90
C VAL A 146 4.29 31.30 7.94
N LYS A 147 5.55 30.86 7.97
CA LYS A 147 6.58 31.33 7.03
C LYS A 147 6.17 31.08 5.57
N ARG A 148 5.70 29.87 5.23
CA ARG A 148 5.23 29.56 3.88
C ARG A 148 4.06 30.43 3.45
N VAL A 149 3.10 30.68 4.33
CA VAL A 149 1.97 31.56 4.04
C VAL A 149 2.43 33.01 3.83
N GLY A 150 3.36 33.50 4.65
CA GLY A 150 3.97 34.83 4.48
C GLY A 150 4.68 34.99 3.12
N GLU A 151 5.45 33.97 2.72
CA GLU A 151 6.10 33.92 1.40
C GLU A 151 5.07 33.95 0.25
N MET A 152 3.94 33.24 0.39
CA MET A 152 2.86 33.23 -0.62
C MET A 152 2.10 34.57 -0.70
N LEU A 153 1.97 35.29 0.41
CA LEU A 153 1.25 36.57 0.49
C LEU A 153 2.15 37.80 0.23
N GLY A 154 3.41 37.59 -0.16
CA GLY A 154 4.32 38.65 -0.59
C GLY A 154 4.92 39.48 0.55
N ASP A 155 5.48 38.82 1.57
CA ASP A 155 6.19 39.47 2.69
C ASP A 155 5.36 40.54 3.43
N GLN A 156 4.04 40.34 3.51
CA GLN A 156 3.29 41.01 4.56
C GLN A 156 3.83 40.47 5.89
N ASN A 157 4.40 41.38 6.68
CA ASN A 157 5.07 41.14 7.95
C ASN A 157 4.04 40.66 9.00
N ILE A 158 3.44 39.48 8.80
CA ILE A 158 2.54 38.84 9.74
C ILE A 158 3.44 38.24 10.81
N ALA A 159 3.86 39.10 11.74
CA ALA A 159 4.36 38.67 13.02
C ALA A 159 3.21 37.92 13.70
N VAL A 160 3.16 36.60 13.55
CA VAL A 160 2.31 35.77 14.40
C VAL A 160 2.85 35.98 15.80
N ASN A 161 2.15 36.83 16.54
CA ASN A 161 2.58 37.26 17.85
C ASN A 161 2.82 36.00 18.68
N LYS A 162 3.97 35.92 19.36
CA LYS A 162 4.29 34.76 20.22
C LYS A 162 3.13 34.45 21.15
N THR A 163 2.38 35.45 21.61
CA THR A 163 1.16 35.26 22.42
C THR A 163 0.02 34.58 21.68
N VAL A 164 -0.21 34.83 20.40
CA VAL A 164 -1.27 34.16 19.60
C VAL A 164 -0.92 32.69 19.38
N LEU A 165 0.35 32.42 19.05
CA LEU A 165 0.83 31.05 18.89
C LEU A 165 0.78 30.30 20.21
N GLN A 166 1.19 30.95 21.31
CA GLN A 166 1.16 30.39 22.65
C GLN A 166 -0.28 30.18 23.16
N HIS A 167 -1.25 31.02 22.76
CA HIS A 167 -2.67 30.78 23.03
C HIS A 167 -3.22 29.57 22.27
N LEU A 168 -2.97 29.48 20.96
CA LEU A 168 -3.40 28.34 20.12
C LEU A 168 -2.76 27.02 20.56
N LEU A 169 -1.54 27.08 21.09
CA LEU A 169 -0.83 25.91 21.63
C LEU A 169 -1.40 25.42 22.96
N MET A 170 -1.89 26.31 23.83
CA MET A 170 -2.50 25.91 25.10
C MET A 170 -3.90 25.30 24.92
N GLU A 171 -4.58 25.59 23.80
CA GLU A 171 -5.86 24.98 23.45
C GLU A 171 -5.72 23.58 22.82
N LEU A 172 -4.56 23.25 22.24
CA LEU A 172 -4.28 21.94 21.63
C LEU A 172 -3.65 20.92 22.57
N ILE A 173 -3.15 21.38 23.74
CA ILE A 173 -2.49 20.55 24.75
C ILE A 173 -3.40 20.39 26.01
N GLY A 174 -4.62 20.95 25.97
CA GLY A 174 -5.59 20.94 27.08
C GLY A 174 -6.66 19.87 26.94
#